data_AF-A0A9E0BMT5-F1
#
_entry.id   AF-A0A9E0BMT5-F1
#
_cell.length_a   1.000
_cell.length_b   1.000
_cell.length_c   1.000
_cell.angle_alpha   90.00
_cell.angle_beta   90.00
_cell.angle_gamma   90.00
#
_symmetry.space_group_name_H-M   'P 1'
#
loop_
_entity.id
_entity.type
_entity.pdbx_description
1 polymer ?
#
loop_
_entity_poly.entity_id
_entity_poly.type
_entity_poly.pdbx_seq_one_letter_code
_entity_poly.pdbx_strand_id
1 'polypeptide(L)' 'MPIRVLLDRVLLERRMSLTELADRVGVTIANLSILKTGKARAVRFSTLAAL' A
#
# COMPACT_ATOMS: atom_id res chain seq x y z
N MET A 1 -9.72 -16.54 -8.37
CA MET A 1 -9.88 -15.07 -8.26
C MET A 1 -8.58 -14.47 -7.74
N PRO A 2 -7.96 -13.49 -8.42
CA PRO A 2 -6.79 -12.81 -7.89
C PRO A 2 -7.20 -11.87 -6.74
N ILE A 3 -6.36 -11.77 -5.71
CA ILE A 3 -6.50 -10.76 -4.64
C ILE A 3 -6.24 -9.38 -5.27
N ARG A 4 -7.20 -8.45 -5.14
CA ARG A 4 -7.04 -7.05 -5.58
C ARG A 4 -6.73 -6.17 -4.39
N VAL A 5 -5.67 -5.37 -4.49
CA VAL A 5 -5.29 -4.39 -3.45
C VAL A 5 -5.85 -3.02 -3.85
N LEU A 6 -6.75 -2.48 -3.04
CA LEU A 6 -7.44 -1.20 -3.31
C LEU A 6 -6.81 -0.04 -2.52
N LEU A 7 -5.49 0.14 -2.65
CA LEU A 7 -4.77 1.12 -1.84
C LEU A 7 -5.27 2.55 -2.11
N ASP A 8 -5.63 2.88 -3.35
CA ASP A 8 -6.19 4.18 -3.71
C ASP A 8 -7.47 4.54 -2.96
N ARG A 9 -8.35 3.55 -2.78
CA ARG A 9 -9.59 3.73 -2.04
C ARG A 9 -9.32 4.00 -0.56
N VAL A 10 -8.41 3.23 0.03
CA VAL A 10 -8.02 3.40 1.45
C VAL A 10 -7.39 4.78 1.67
N LEU A 11 -6.50 5.23 0.78
CA LEU A 11 -5.87 6.55 0.86
C LEU A 11 -6.92 7.67 0.79
N LEU A 12 -7.90 7.54 -0.12
CA LEU A 12 -8.98 8.51 -0.27
C LEU A 12 -9.89 8.55 0.97
N GLU A 13 -10.33 7.39 1.45
CA GLU A 13 -11.19 7.27 2.64
C GLU A 13 -10.50 7.84 3.89
N ARG A 14 -9.19 7.64 4.02
CA ARG A 14 -8.39 8.16 5.14
C ARG A 14 -7.86 9.58 4.93
N ARG A 15 -8.14 10.21 3.78
CA ARG A 15 -7.62 11.54 3.37
C ARG A 15 -6.10 11.66 3.54
N MET A 16 -5.36 10.61 3.19
CA MET A 16 -3.92 10.53 3.40
C MET A 16 -3.15 10.36 2.09
N SER A 17 -1.92 10.85 2.05
CA SER A 17 -1.06 10.69 0.87
C SER A 17 -0.27 9.37 0.90
N LEU A 18 0.22 8.93 -0.27
CA LEU A 18 1.09 7.75 -0.37
C LEU A 18 2.41 7.96 0.38
N THR A 19 2.94 9.18 0.37
CA THR A 19 4.14 9.60 1.11
C THR A 19 3.92 9.48 2.61
N GLU A 20 2.80 10.01 3.11
CA GLU A 20 2.46 9.92 4.52
C GLU A 20 2.27 8.46 4.99
N LEU A 21 1.65 7.63 4.15
CA LEU A 21 1.55 6.20 4.42
C LEU A 21 2.94 5.55 4.50
N ALA A 22 3.84 5.88 3.56
CA ALA A 22 5.21 5.39 3.54
C ALA A 22 5.94 5.65 4.86
N ASP A 23 5.83 6.88 5.36
CA ASP A 23 6.45 7.31 6.61
C ASP A 23 5.86 6.58 7.82
N ARG A 24 4.53 6.38 7.86
CA ARG A 24 3.84 5.70 8.96
C ARG A 24 4.19 4.21 9.05
N VAL A 25 4.33 3.52 7.92
CA VAL A 25 4.54 2.07 7.88
C VAL A 25 6.01 1.66 7.70
N GLY A 26 6.91 2.63 7.53
CA GLY A 26 8.34 2.36 7.30
C GLY A 26 8.60 1.63 5.98
N VAL A 27 7.77 1.84 4.97
CA VAL A 27 7.90 1.22 3.64
C VAL A 27 8.20 2.32 2.63
N THR A 28 9.12 2.07 1.70
CA THR A 28 9.43 3.07 0.68
C THR A 28 8.24 3.38 -0.22
N ILE A 29 8.14 4.63 -0.67
CA ILE A 29 7.11 5.08 -1.62
C ILE A 29 7.13 4.22 -2.90
N ALA A 30 8.32 3.81 -3.35
CA ALA A 30 8.48 2.94 -4.52
C ALA A 30 7.77 1.58 -4.33
N ASN A 31 7.92 0.95 -3.16
CA ASN A 31 7.27 -0.32 -2.86
C ASN A 31 5.75 -0.17 -2.73
N LEU A 32 5.27 0.90 -2.09
CA LEU A 32 3.84 1.20 -2.01
C LEU A 32 3.23 1.52 -3.38
N SER A 33 4.00 2.15 -4.28
CA SER A 33 3.58 2.42 -5.67
C SER A 33 3.41 1.12 -6.48
N ILE A 34 4.34 0.16 -6.32
CA ILE A 34 4.22 -1.17 -6.93
C ILE A 34 2.98 -1.91 -6.41
N LEU A 35 2.69 -1.78 -5.11
CA LEU A 35 1.50 -2.36 -4.50
C LEU A 35 0.21 -1.70 -5.00
N LYS A 36 0.15 -0.36 -5.04
CA LYS A 36 -0.97 0.44 -5.55
C LYS A 36 -1.30 0.11 -7.01
N THR A 37 -0.29 -0.04 -7.85
CA THR A 37 -0.46 -0.33 -9.28
C THR A 37 -0.76 -1.79 -9.60
N GLY A 38 -0.84 -2.66 -8.58
CA GLY A 38 -1.10 -4.09 -8.75
C GLY A 38 0.06 -4.86 -9.41
N LYS A 39 1.25 -4.25 -9.50
CA LYS A 39 2.46 -4.87 -10.07
C LYS A 39 3.23 -5.72 -9.05
N ALA A 40 2.82 -5.70 -7.78
CA ALA A 40 3.42 -6.51 -6.73
C ALA A 40 3.20 -8.00 -6.98
N ARG A 41 4.28 -8.78 -6.93
CA ARG A 41 4.22 -10.26 -7.04
C ARG A 41 3.92 -10.94 -5.71
N ALA A 42 4.33 -10.32 -4.61
CA ALA A 42 4.12 -10.80 -3.24
C ALA A 42 4.14 -9.62 -2.26
N VAL A 43 3.51 -9.80 -1.09
CA VAL A 43 3.60 -8.88 0.04
C VAL A 43 3.77 -9.69 1.33
N ARG A 44 4.57 -9.21 2.27
CA ARG A 44 4.64 -9.82 3.61
C ARG A 44 3.40 -9.47 4.40
N PHE A 45 2.84 -10.44 5.13
CA PHE A 45 1.69 -10.19 6.01
C PHE A 45 2.00 -9.15 7.09
N SER A 46 3.23 -9.09 7.59
CA SER A 46 3.65 -8.03 8.53
C SER A 46 3.55 -6.63 7.92
N THR A 47 3.89 -6.50 6.64
CA THR A 47 3.71 -5.24 5.90
C THR A 47 2.24 -4.93 5.66
N LEU A 48 1.42 -5.94 5.34
CA LEU A 48 -0.02 -5.76 5.17
C LEU A 48 -0.72 -5.36 6.48
N ALA A 49 -0.31 -5.93 7.61
CA ALA A 49 -0.85 -5.61 8.93
C ALA A 49 -0.49 -4.18 9.41
N ALA A 50 0.52 -3.55 8.81
CA ALA A 50 0.89 -2.18 9.12
C ALA A 50 0.07 -1.13 8.34
N LEU A 51 -0.64 -1.52 7.26
CA LEU A 51 -1.45 -0.64 6.40
C LEU A 51 -2.85 -0.37 6.99
#